data_AF-A0A2L2YW17-F1
#
_entry.id   AF-A0A2L2YW17-F1
#
_cell.length_a   1.000
_cell.length_b   1.000
_cell.length_c   1.000
_cell.angle_alpha   90.00
_cell.angle_beta   90.00
_cell.angle_gamma   90.00
#
_symmetry.space_group_name_H-M   'P 1'
#
loop_
_entity.id
_entity.type
_entity.pdbx_description
1 polymer ?
#
loop_
_entity_poly.entity_id
_entity_poly.type
_entity_poly.pdbx_seq_one_letter_code
_entity_poly.pdbx_strand_id
1 'polypeptide(L)' 'SFHGQYCHIDLNLPLPEKPLMSPIEMPIEIIHSLFEPNTLMDRLASYAQYLYITQPRLNACLPSSCSKEDVAALFSNI' A
#
# COMPACT_ATOMS: atom_id res chain seq x y z
N SER A 1 -3.70 3.70 -28.80
CA SER A 1 -2.71 2.95 -28.01
C SER A 1 -2.64 3.54 -26.61
N PHE A 2 -2.44 2.72 -25.58
CA PHE A 2 -2.20 3.21 -24.22
C PHE A 2 -0.78 3.81 -24.16
N HIS A 3 -0.66 5.04 -23.68
CA HIS A 3 0.64 5.69 -23.39
C HIS A 3 0.76 5.83 -21.88
N GLY A 4 1.80 5.20 -21.33
CA GLY A 4 2.04 5.18 -19.90
C GLY A 4 3.48 5.53 -19.57
N GLN A 5 3.71 5.89 -18.31
CA GLN A 5 5.02 6.08 -17.73
C GLN A 5 5.24 5.05 -16.64
N TYR A 6 6.47 4.55 -16.55
CA TYR A 6 6.85 3.64 -15.48
C TYR A 6 7.25 4.45 -14.25
N CYS A 7 6.55 4.21 -13.15
CA CYS A 7 6.76 4.92 -11.89
C CYS A 7 7.28 3.97 -10.83
N HIS A 8 8.28 4.45 -10.08
CA HIS A 8 8.66 3.89 -8.79
C HIS A 8 7.92 4.64 -7.71
N ILE A 9 7.16 3.92 -6.88
CA ILE A 9 6.32 4.48 -5.84
C ILE A 9 6.81 3.91 -4.52
N ASP A 10 7.45 4.78 -3.72
CA ASP A 10 7.78 4.48 -2.33
C ASP A 10 6.53 4.75 -1.48
N LEU A 11 5.93 3.69 -0.96
CA LEU A 11 4.75 3.82 -0.11
C LEU A 11 5.18 4.13 1.31
N ASN A 12 4.66 5.23 1.86
CA ASN A 12 4.78 5.57 3.26
C ASN A 12 3.41 5.40 3.93
N LEU A 13 3.11 4.17 4.33
CA LEU A 13 1.81 3.84 4.91
C LEU A 13 1.78 4.27 6.39
N PRO A 14 0.74 4.98 6.85
CA PRO A 14 0.55 5.27 8.26
C PRO A 14 0.08 3.99 8.98
N LEU A 15 1.02 3.09 9.26
CA LEU A 15 0.72 1.86 9.97
C LEU A 15 0.41 2.17 11.45
N PRO A 16 -0.56 1.48 12.07
CA PRO A 16 -0.80 1.58 13.51
C PRO A 16 0.44 1.09 14.29
N GLU A 17 0.53 1.37 15.58
CA GLU A 17 1.67 0.90 16.37
C GLU A 17 1.79 -0.63 16.34
N LYS A 18 3.03 -1.14 16.18
CA LYS A 18 3.27 -2.58 16.06
C LYS A 18 2.90 -3.28 17.38
N PRO A 19 2.04 -4.32 17.37
CA PRO A 19 1.77 -5.09 18.58
C PRO A 19 3.02 -5.81 19.08
N LEU A 20 3.24 -5.78 20.41
CA LEU A 20 4.44 -6.32 21.07
C LEU A 20 4.66 -7.84 20.86
N MET A 21 3.57 -8.60 20.73
CA MET A 21 3.61 -10.03 20.43
C MET A 21 2.42 -10.39 19.54
N SER A 22 2.67 -10.59 18.25
CA SER A 22 1.70 -11.18 17.32
C SER A 22 2.35 -12.41 16.66
N PRO A 23 1.64 -13.55 16.58
CA PRO A 23 2.06 -14.68 15.77
C PRO A 23 2.26 -14.26 14.32
N ILE A 24 3.24 -14.82 13.60
CA ILE A 24 3.52 -14.43 12.21
C ILE A 24 2.31 -14.62 11.29
N GLU A 25 1.48 -15.60 11.62
CA GLU A 25 0.31 -16.02 10.88
C GLU A 25 -0.94 -15.19 11.23
N MET A 26 -0.90 -14.38 12.30
CA MET A 26 -2.04 -13.53 12.63
C MET A 26 -2.08 -12.32 11.69
N PRO A 27 -3.16 -12.18 10.90
CA PRO A 27 -3.42 -10.94 10.22
C PRO A 27 -3.59 -9.84 11.27
N ILE A 28 -2.96 -8.71 11.05
CA ILE A 28 -3.17 -7.55 11.92
C ILE A 28 -4.56 -7.05 11.59
N GLU A 29 -5.56 -7.45 12.39
CA GLU A 29 -6.99 -7.24 12.12
C GLU A 29 -7.31 -5.78 11.81
N ILE A 30 -6.59 -4.84 12.45
CA ILE A 30 -6.73 -3.41 12.21
C ILE A 30 -6.49 -3.08 10.72
N ILE A 31 -5.49 -3.69 10.09
CA ILE A 31 -5.06 -3.35 8.72
C ILE A 31 -6.10 -3.79 7.68
N HIS A 32 -6.82 -4.90 7.88
CA HIS A 32 -7.89 -5.31 6.97
C HIS A 32 -9.10 -4.36 6.98
N SER A 33 -9.30 -3.60 8.05
CA SER A 33 -10.37 -2.61 8.14
C SER A 33 -9.98 -1.22 7.60
N LEU A 34 -8.69 -0.97 7.38
CA LEU A 34 -8.19 0.31 6.86
C LEU A 34 -8.38 0.46 5.34
N PHE A 35 -8.62 -0.65 4.62
CA PHE A 35 -8.65 -0.64 3.17
C PHE A 35 -9.96 -1.18 2.61
N GLU A 36 -10.42 -0.60 1.51
CA GLU A 36 -11.57 -1.13 0.79
C GLU A 36 -11.29 -2.56 0.26
N PRO A 37 -12.22 -3.51 0.44
CA PRO A 37 -12.01 -4.90 0.03
C PRO A 37 -11.86 -5.04 -1.48
N ASN A 38 -11.08 -6.02 -1.93
CA ASN A 38 -10.73 -6.29 -3.34
C ASN A 38 -9.89 -5.20 -4.02
N THR A 39 -9.30 -4.28 -3.26
CA THR A 39 -8.33 -3.32 -3.80
C THR A 39 -6.91 -3.87 -3.78
N LEU A 40 -5.99 -3.19 -4.48
CA LEU A 40 -4.56 -3.47 -4.35
C LEU A 40 -4.09 -3.33 -2.90
N MET A 41 -4.65 -2.37 -2.15
CA MET A 41 -4.27 -2.12 -0.78
C MET A 41 -4.77 -3.21 0.18
N ASP A 42 -5.97 -3.76 -0.03
CA ASP A 42 -6.47 -4.94 0.69
C ASP A 42 -5.54 -6.17 0.49
N ARG A 43 -5.02 -6.37 -0.72
CA ARG A 43 -4.00 -7.40 -0.95
C ARG A 43 -2.68 -7.10 -0.24
N LEU A 44 -2.22 -5.86 -0.23
CA LEU A 44 -1.01 -5.47 0.51
C LEU A 44 -1.19 -5.62 2.02
N ALA A 45 -2.39 -5.32 2.53
CA ALA A 45 -2.77 -5.50 3.92
C ALA A 45 -2.70 -6.95 4.39
N SER A 46 -2.97 -7.93 3.50
CA SER A 46 -2.76 -9.35 3.83
C SER A 46 -1.30 -9.70 4.17
N TYR A 47 -0.34 -8.85 3.77
CA TYR A 47 1.07 -8.94 4.13
C TYR A 47 1.45 -7.96 5.27
N ALA A 48 0.47 -7.53 6.08
CA ALA A 48 0.59 -6.54 7.15
C ALA A 48 1.90 -6.60 7.95
N GLN A 49 2.34 -7.79 8.32
CA GLN A 49 3.57 -7.96 9.08
C GLN A 49 4.83 -7.55 8.32
N TYR A 50 4.87 -7.78 7.01
CA TYR A 50 5.96 -7.30 6.16
C TYR A 50 5.96 -5.77 6.04
N LEU A 51 4.81 -5.12 6.15
CA LEU A 51 4.71 -3.66 6.13
C LEU A 51 5.43 -3.03 7.34
N TYR A 52 5.50 -3.73 8.48
CA TYR A 52 6.25 -3.28 9.67
C TYR A 52 7.76 -3.50 9.61
N ILE A 53 8.22 -4.38 8.72
CA ILE A 53 9.63 -4.79 8.62
C ILE A 53 10.30 -4.13 7.41
N THR A 54 9.51 -3.87 6.37
CA THR A 54 9.99 -3.38 5.08
C THR A 54 9.10 -2.25 4.59
N GLN A 55 9.71 -1.23 4.01
CA GLN A 55 8.96 -0.19 3.31
C GLN A 55 8.51 -0.74 1.95
N PRO A 56 7.19 -0.81 1.66
CA PRO A 56 6.71 -1.34 0.40
C PRO A 56 7.06 -0.40 -0.76
N ARG A 57 7.56 -0.99 -1.83
CA ARG A 57 7.90 -0.30 -3.08
C ARG A 57 7.10 -0.91 -4.22
N LEU A 58 6.35 -0.08 -4.92
CA LEU A 58 5.57 -0.50 -6.08
C LEU A 58 6.21 0.04 -7.35
N ASN A 59 6.38 -0.84 -8.33
CA ASN A 59 6.68 -0.42 -9.67
C ASN A 59 5.42 -0.59 -10.51
N ALA A 60 4.89 0.51 -11.05
CA ALA A 60 3.63 0.52 -11.78
C ALA A 60 3.76 1.28 -13.10
N CYS A 61 3.06 0.80 -14.12
CA CYS A 61 2.85 1.56 -15.35
C CYS A 61 1.57 2.37 -15.19
N LEU A 62 1.70 3.69 -15.14
CA LEU A 62 0.58 4.61 -14.96
C LEU A 62 0.30 5.36 -16.26
N PRO A 63 -0.94 5.78 -16.53
CA PRO A 63 -1.24 6.63 -17.68
C PRO A 63 -0.34 7.87 -17.68
N SER A 64 0.17 8.28 -18.83
CA SER A 64 1.06 9.44 -18.94
C SER A 64 0.40 10.76 -18.53
N SER A 65 -0.92 10.77 -18.37
CA SER A 65 -1.70 11.91 -17.90
C SER A 65 -1.74 12.04 -16.37
N CYS A 66 -1.35 11.03 -15.60
CA CYS A 66 -1.28 11.15 -14.15
C CYS A 66 -0.09 12.04 -13.74
N SER A 67 -0.37 13.06 -12.94
CA SER A 67 0.64 13.84 -12.25
C SER A 67 1.18 13.08 -11.03
N LYS A 68 2.31 13.54 -10.46
CA LYS A 68 2.83 12.95 -9.22
C LYS A 68 1.87 13.14 -8.05
N GLU A 69 1.15 14.26 -8.07
CA GLU A 69 0.16 14.65 -7.08
C GLU A 69 -1.06 13.73 -7.14
N ASP A 70 -1.52 13.37 -8.34
CA ASP A 70 -2.61 12.39 -8.52
C ASP A 70 -2.22 11.03 -7.94
N VAL A 71 -0.97 10.61 -8.17
CA VAL A 71 -0.44 9.34 -7.65
C VAL A 71 -0.32 9.39 -6.13
N ALA A 72 0.19 10.49 -5.57
CA ALA A 72 0.28 10.66 -4.12
C ALA A 72 -1.11 10.67 -3.45
N ALA A 73 -2.11 11.28 -4.09
CA ALA A 73 -3.48 11.36 -3.58
C ALA A 73 -4.17 9.99 -3.47
N LEU A 74 -3.78 8.99 -4.31
CA LEU A 74 -4.27 7.62 -4.19
C LEU A 74 -3.87 6.95 -2.87
N PHE A 75 -2.79 7.41 -2.25
CA PHE A 75 -2.25 6.83 -1.03
C PHE A 75 -2.38 7.73 0.20
N SER A 76 -2.84 8.98 0.04
CA SER A 76 -2.99 9.93 1.15
C SER A 76 -4.29 9.78 1.94
N ASN A 77 -5.26 9.01 1.43
CA ASN A 77 -6.54 8.74 2.09
C ASN A 77 -6.56 7.38 2.82
N ILE A 78 -5.37 6.85 3.09
CA ILE A 78 -5.15 5.62 3.86
C ILE A 78 -4.91 6.00 5.33
#